data_AF-A0A7J8TCB2-F1
#
_entry.id   AF-A0A7J8TCB2-F1
#
_cell.length_a   1.000
_cell.length_b   1.000
_cell.length_c   1.000
_cell.angle_alpha   90.00
_cell.angle_beta   90.00
_cell.angle_gamma   90.00
#
_symmetry.space_group_name_H-M   'P 1'
#
loop_
_entity.id
_entity.type
_entity.pdbx_description
1 polymer ?
#
loop_
_entity_poly.entity_id
_entity_poly.type
_entity_poly.pdbx_seq_one_letter_code
_entity_poly.pdbx_strand_id
1 'polypeptide(L)' 'MMSGDKDRYSIAAFAIPGEGTIIKAPKELIDEQHPQLYKDFNFMDFFRFAFSDRAKNIESGQQLHAFASLSPPISD' A
#
# COMPACT_ATOMS: atom_id res chain seq x y z
N MET A 1 9.50 13.41 -12.36
CA MET A 1 10.93 13.37 -12.74
C MET A 1 11.61 14.52 -12.01
N MET A 2 12.85 14.35 -11.52
CA MET A 2 13.60 15.50 -10.98
C MET A 2 13.69 16.59 -12.06
N SER A 3 13.52 17.86 -11.68
CA SER A 3 13.59 19.01 -12.59
C SER A 3 14.48 20.11 -11.99
N GLY A 4 15.04 20.96 -12.85
CA GLY A 4 15.87 22.10 -12.48
C GLY A 4 17.31 22.02 -12.97
N ASP A 5 18.00 23.15 -12.92
CA ASP A 5 19.30 23.36 -13.58
C ASP A 5 20.51 23.06 -12.68
N LYS A 6 20.28 22.46 -11.51
CA LYS A 6 21.31 22.20 -10.50
C LYS A 6 21.26 20.77 -10.01
N ASP A 7 22.42 20.25 -9.63
CA ASP A 7 22.56 18.94 -9.00
C ASP A 7 21.73 18.86 -7.72
N ARG A 8 20.98 17.75 -7.57
CA ARG A 8 20.27 17.40 -6.34
C ARG A 8 20.84 16.10 -5.78
N TYR A 9 21.40 16.20 -4.59
CA TYR A 9 21.81 15.04 -3.79
C TYR A 9 20.74 14.76 -2.72
N SER A 10 20.33 13.50 -2.58
CA SER A 10 19.38 13.10 -1.55
C SER A 10 19.67 11.70 -1.05
N ILE A 11 19.51 11.48 0.25
CA ILE A 11 19.51 10.17 0.89
C ILE A 11 18.16 9.95 1.57
N ALA A 12 17.64 8.74 1.49
CA ALA A 12 16.43 8.35 2.19
C ALA A 12 16.65 6.99 2.88
N ALA A 13 16.12 6.86 4.08
CA ALA A 13 16.07 5.62 4.83
C ALA A 13 14.61 5.36 5.20
N PHE A 14 14.13 4.14 4.94
CA PHE A 14 12.76 3.74 5.21
C PHE A 14 12.75 2.58 6.19
N ALA A 15 11.95 2.69 7.25
CA ALA A 15 11.62 1.55 8.09
C ALA A 15 10.49 0.77 7.41
N ILE A 16 10.71 -0.53 7.20
CA ILE A 16 9.71 -1.44 6.64
C ILE A 16 9.42 -2.58 7.62
N PRO A 17 8.20 -3.14 7.61
CA PRO A 17 7.88 -4.34 8.37
C PRO A 17 8.85 -5.48 8.06
N GLY A 18 9.23 -6.25 9.09
CA GLY A 18 10.05 -7.45 8.92
C GLY A 18 9.35 -8.53 8.11
N GLU A 19 10.12 -9.47 7.56
CA GLU A 19 9.56 -10.60 6.82
C GLU A 19 8.56 -11.39 7.68
N GLY A 20 7.45 -11.82 7.07
CA GLY A 20 6.38 -12.53 7.77
C GLY A 20 5.40 -11.63 8.54
N THR A 21 5.64 -10.31 8.63
CA THR A 21 4.71 -9.40 9.32
C THR A 21 3.36 -9.35 8.62
N ILE A 22 2.30 -9.60 9.38
CA ILE A 22 0.92 -9.41 8.93
C ILE A 22 0.47 -8.00 9.29
N ILE A 23 0.16 -7.20 8.28
CA ILE A 23 -0.44 -5.88 8.39
C ILE A 23 -1.93 -6.04 8.63
N LYS A 24 -2.43 -5.30 9.63
CA LYS A 24 -3.81 -5.35 10.12
C LYS A 24 -4.24 -3.95 10.52
N ALA A 25 -5.54 -3.66 10.40
CA ALA A 25 -6.10 -2.48 11.03
C ALA A 25 -6.07 -2.66 12.58
N PRO A 26 -5.61 -1.66 13.35
CA PRO A 26 -5.71 -1.70 14.81
C PRO A 26 -7.17 -1.83 15.24
N LYS A 27 -7.45 -2.72 16.18
CA LYS A 27 -8.83 -3.06 16.56
C LYS A 27 -9.57 -1.88 17.17
N GLU A 28 -8.85 -1.03 17.88
CA GLU A 28 -9.34 0.21 18.49
C GLU A 28 -9.76 1.28 17.48
N LEU A 29 -9.39 1.13 16.20
CA LEU A 29 -9.78 2.03 15.11
C LEU A 29 -10.89 1.44 14.23
N ILE A 30 -11.44 0.28 14.60
CA ILE A 30 -12.52 -0.38 13.87
C ILE A 30 -13.78 -0.30 14.74
N ASP A 31 -14.79 0.38 14.23
CA ASP A 31 -16.09 0.53 14.88
C ASP A 31 -17.23 0.55 13.85
N GLU A 32 -18.46 0.82 14.30
CA GLU A 32 -19.64 0.84 13.43
C GLU A 32 -19.59 1.99 12.41
N GLN A 33 -18.96 3.12 12.74
CA GLN A 33 -18.80 4.27 11.85
C GLN A 33 -17.56 4.14 10.95
N HIS A 34 -16.55 3.38 11.39
CA HIS A 34 -15.26 3.18 10.73
C HIS A 34 -15.00 1.67 10.53
N PRO A 35 -15.70 1.02 9.60
CA PRO A 35 -15.52 -0.40 9.34
C PRO A 35 -14.14 -0.68 8.73
N GLN A 36 -13.66 -1.91 8.93
CA GLN A 36 -12.44 -2.38 8.30
C GLN A 36 -12.55 -2.33 6.77
N LEU A 37 -11.61 -1.65 6.11
CA LEU A 37 -11.62 -1.46 4.65
C LEU A 37 -10.74 -2.48 3.89
N TYR A 38 -9.74 -3.02 4.56
CA TYR A 38 -8.74 -3.91 3.97
C TYR A 38 -8.63 -5.19 4.78
N LYS A 39 -8.47 -6.32 4.09
CA LYS A 39 -8.15 -7.61 4.72
C LYS A 39 -6.79 -7.56 5.40
N ASP A 40 -6.58 -8.41 6.41
CA ASP A 40 -5.24 -8.66 6.94
C ASP A 40 -4.35 -9.26 5.85
N PHE A 41 -3.10 -8.79 5.71
CA PHE A 41 -2.19 -9.27 4.66
C PHE A 41 -0.73 -9.31 5.08
N ASN A 42 0.07 -10.18 4.45
CA ASN A 42 1.51 -10.21 4.64
C ASN A 42 2.16 -9.03 3.89
N PHE A 43 3.00 -8.25 4.57
CA PHE A 43 3.65 -7.07 3.98
C PHE A 43 4.46 -7.41 2.72
N MET A 44 5.20 -8.52 2.72
CA MET A 44 6.05 -8.90 1.58
C MET A 44 5.23 -9.31 0.36
N ASP A 45 4.02 -9.83 0.54
CA ASP A 45 3.13 -10.14 -0.57
C ASP A 45 2.58 -8.87 -1.22
N PHE A 46 2.21 -7.87 -0.41
CA PHE A 46 1.86 -6.54 -0.92
C PHE A 46 3.05 -5.88 -1.62
N PHE A 47 4.23 -5.92 -1.01
CA PHE A 47 5.44 -5.33 -1.59
C PHE A 47 5.75 -5.94 -2.96
N ARG A 48 5.71 -7.28 -3.08
CA ARG A 48 5.89 -7.96 -4.37
C ARG A 48 4.82 -7.57 -5.39
N PHE A 49 3.55 -7.46 -4.97
CA PHE A 49 2.47 -7.00 -5.84
C PHE A 49 2.72 -5.57 -6.34
N ALA A 50 3.03 -4.63 -5.45
CA ALA A 50 3.20 -3.20 -5.74
C ALA A 50 4.29 -2.92 -6.80
N PHE A 51 5.33 -3.77 -6.85
CA PHE A 51 6.42 -3.69 -7.82
C PHE A 51 6.32 -4.72 -8.96
N SER A 52 5.20 -5.44 -9.09
CA SER A 52 4.98 -6.40 -10.17
C SER A 52 4.40 -5.74 -11.43
N ASP A 53 4.51 -6.43 -12.57
CA ASP A 53 3.87 -6.00 -13.83
C ASP A 53 2.34 -5.85 -13.69
N ARG A 54 1.71 -6.61 -12.78
CA ARG A 54 0.26 -6.52 -12.53
C ARG A 54 -0.15 -5.17 -11.94
N ALA A 55 0.73 -4.53 -11.17
CA ALA A 55 0.46 -3.23 -10.54
C ALA A 55 1.00 -2.05 -11.34
N LYS A 56 1.66 -2.30 -12.48
CA LYS A 56 2.35 -1.28 -13.29
C LYS A 56 1.43 -0.14 -13.75
N ASN A 57 0.17 -0.45 -14.05
CA ASN A 57 -0.83 0.51 -14.52
C ASN A 57 -1.77 0.99 -13.40
N ILE A 58 -1.51 0.59 -12.15
CA ILE A 58 -2.28 1.03 -10.99
C ILE A 58 -1.53 2.18 -10.36
N GLU A 59 -2.20 3.31 -10.15
CA GLU A 59 -1.62 4.42 -9.41
C GLU A 59 -1.11 3.94 -8.05
N SER A 60 0.10 4.35 -7.67
CA SER A 60 0.74 3.89 -6.42
C SER A 60 -0.18 4.03 -5.18
N GLY A 61 -0.94 5.12 -5.07
CA GLY A 61 -1.90 5.33 -3.99
C GLY A 61 -3.08 4.34 -3.98
N GLN A 62 -3.39 3.70 -5.11
CA GLN A 62 -4.48 2.75 -5.27
C GLN A 62 -4.04 1.28 -5.14
N GLN A 63 -2.73 1.00 -5.09
CA GLN A 63 -2.21 -0.36 -5.06
C GLN A 63 -2.64 -1.13 -3.80
N LEU A 64 -2.71 -0.47 -2.64
CA LEU A 64 -3.19 -1.11 -1.41
C LEU A 64 -4.65 -1.54 -1.57
N HIS A 65 -5.48 -0.68 -2.15
CA HIS A 65 -6.88 -0.99 -2.42
C HIS A 65 -7.04 -2.15 -3.41
N ALA A 66 -6.29 -2.12 -4.51
CA ALA A 66 -6.29 -3.22 -5.49
C ALA A 66 -5.83 -4.56 -4.89
N PHE A 67 -4.92 -4.54 -3.91
CA PHE A 67 -4.37 -5.75 -3.30
C PHE A 67 -5.24 -6.31 -2.16
N ALA A 68 -5.73 -5.44 -1.29
CA ALA A 68 -6.26 -5.82 0.02
C ALA A 68 -7.72 -5.40 0.28
N SER A 69 -8.40 -4.71 -0.65
CA SER A 69 -9.82 -4.39 -0.45
C SER A 69 -10.68 -5.64 -0.22
N LEU A 70 -11.74 -5.49 0.57
CA LEU A 70 -12.65 -6.57 0.98
C LEU A 70 -13.78 -6.89 -0.04
N SER A 71 -13.69 -6.38 -1.28
CA SER A 71 -14.63 -6.53 -2.43
C SER A 71 -16.05 -5.92 -2.31
N PRO A 72 -16.62 -5.43 -3.44
CA PRO A 72 -15.97 -4.91 -4.66
C PRO A 72 -15.98 -3.37 -4.70
N PRO A 73 -15.16 -2.76 -5.59
CA PRO A 73 -15.29 -1.34 -5.92
C PRO A 73 -16.74 -1.08 -6.34
N ILE A 74 -17.33 0.00 -5.84
CA ILE A 74 -18.63 0.46 -6.32
C ILE A 74 -18.49 0.63 -7.84
N SER A 75 -19.32 -0.10 -8.59
CA SER A 75 -19.47 0.05 -10.04
C SER A 75 -19.66 1.53 -10.39
N ASP A 76 -19.09 1.95 -11.53
CA ASP A 76 -19.46 3.20 -12.21
C ASP A 76 -21.00 3.36 -12.30
#